data_AF-A0A7W1S675-F1
#
_entry.id   AF-A0A7W1S675-F1
#
_cell.length_a   1.000
_cell.length_b   1.000
_cell.length_c   1.000
_cell.angle_alpha   90.00
_cell.angle_beta   90.00
_cell.angle_gamma   90.00
#
_symmetry.space_group_name_H-M   'P 1'
#
loop_
_entity.id
_entity.type
_entity.pdbx_description
1 polymer ?
#
loop_
_entity_poly.entity_id
_entity_poly.type
_entity_poly.pdbx_seq_one_letter_code
_entity_poly.pdbx_strand_id
1 'polypeptide(L)'
;MATYKSDTDLCAASGHLAFEMSQCNYTIRRLATKDYGEDVFLHNTLLTSFTIHARNLEDFLFGKQKYSDDMIASHYFDNPSIWRTVCPKPSKTLDIATQKVNKLTAHLTYTRETNKGFYWLWVDIHKDLYEIIGKFVDNVPQNRIDRYIAEFRNDWGWSAQLPHSNQFQL
;
A
#
# COMPACT_ATOMS: atom_id res chain seq x y z
N MET A 1 -4.59 27.17 5.62
CA MET A 1 -3.36 27.05 6.43
C MET A 1 -3.37 25.65 7.02
N ALA A 2 -2.36 24.83 6.75
CA ALA A 2 -2.25 23.53 7.41
C ALA A 2 -1.93 23.80 8.89
N THR A 3 -2.89 23.56 9.77
CA THR A 3 -2.65 23.52 11.21
C THR A 3 -1.64 22.41 11.47
N TYR A 4 -0.50 22.76 12.08
CA TYR A 4 0.47 21.76 12.53
C TYR A 4 -0.26 20.81 13.48
N LYS A 5 -0.35 19.53 13.10
CA LYS A 5 -0.93 18.49 13.94
C LYS A 5 0.04 18.18 15.08
N SER A 6 -0.48 18.04 16.30
CA SER A 6 0.34 17.61 17.43
C SER A 6 0.79 16.16 17.24
N ASP A 7 1.83 15.73 17.98
CA ASP A 7 2.27 14.33 17.95
C ASP A 7 1.13 13.37 18.32
N THR A 8 0.26 13.77 19.26
CA THR A 8 -0.95 13.03 19.65
C THR A 8 -1.95 12.92 18.51
N ASP A 9 -2.18 14.02 17.76
CA ASP A 9 -3.08 14.00 16.61
C ASP A 9 -2.55 13.11 15.49
N LEU A 10 -1.24 13.14 15.24
CA LEU A 10 -0.58 12.29 14.25
C LEU A 10 -0.65 10.82 14.67
N CYS A 11 -0.39 10.51 15.94
CA CYS A 11 -0.51 9.16 16.47
C CYS A 11 -1.95 8.63 16.32
N ALA A 12 -2.96 9.39 16.71
CA ALA A 12 -4.36 9.00 16.53
C ALA A 12 -4.73 8.81 15.05
N ALA A 13 -4.28 9.73 14.17
CA ALA A 13 -4.55 9.66 12.74
C ALA A 13 -3.86 8.46 12.06
N SER A 14 -2.71 8.03 12.58
CA SER A 14 -2.00 6.85 12.07
C SER A 14 -2.77 5.54 12.27
N GLY A 15 -3.81 5.51 13.10
CA GLY A 15 -4.74 4.37 13.15
C GLY A 15 -5.38 4.06 11.79
N HIS A 16 -5.60 5.07 10.95
CA HIS A 16 -6.04 4.86 9.56
C HIS A 16 -4.96 4.17 8.72
N LEU A 17 -3.69 4.59 8.88
CA LEU A 17 -2.56 3.93 8.21
C LEU A 17 -2.43 2.47 8.66
N ALA A 18 -2.60 2.19 9.95
CA ALA A 18 -2.59 0.84 10.50
C ALA A 18 -3.71 -0.04 9.89
N PHE A 19 -4.91 0.53 9.73
CA PHE A 19 -6.02 -0.14 9.06
C PHE A 19 -5.69 -0.48 7.60
N GLU A 20 -5.20 0.48 6.81
CA GLU A 20 -4.83 0.25 5.40
C GLU A 20 -3.72 -0.81 5.26
N MET A 21 -2.71 -0.78 6.14
CA MET A 21 -1.66 -1.80 6.22
C MET A 21 -2.28 -3.18 6.53
N SER A 22 -3.12 -3.28 7.56
CA SER A 22 -3.76 -4.54 7.94
C SER A 22 -4.60 -5.14 6.79
N GLN A 23 -5.43 -4.33 6.14
CA GLN A 23 -6.27 -4.81 5.03
C GLN A 23 -5.45 -5.20 3.79
N CYS A 24 -4.42 -4.42 3.46
CA CYS A 24 -3.50 -4.75 2.38
C CYS A 24 -2.80 -6.09 2.64
N ASN A 25 -2.25 -6.29 3.84
CA ASN A 25 -1.59 -7.54 4.25
C ASN A 25 -2.56 -8.74 4.28
N TYR A 26 -3.78 -8.55 4.80
CA TYR A 26 -4.78 -9.60 4.87
C TYR A 26 -5.21 -10.09 3.48
N THR A 27 -5.54 -9.16 2.58
CA THR A 27 -6.00 -9.48 1.23
C THR A 27 -4.91 -10.17 0.41
N ILE A 28 -3.65 -9.72 0.49
CA ILE A 28 -2.55 -10.39 -0.19
C ILE A 28 -2.29 -11.81 0.33
N ARG A 29 -2.44 -12.04 1.65
CA ARG A 29 -2.27 -13.37 2.24
C ARG A 29 -3.24 -14.35 1.62
N ARG A 30 -4.53 -13.97 1.54
CA ARG A 30 -5.57 -14.82 0.96
C ARG A 30 -5.40 -15.01 -0.54
N LEU A 31 -5.01 -13.96 -1.27
CA LEU A 31 -4.70 -14.04 -2.70
C LEU A 31 -3.54 -15.01 -2.97
N ALA A 32 -2.43 -14.86 -2.23
CA ALA A 32 -1.22 -15.65 -2.42
C ALA A 32 -1.38 -17.12 -2.01
N THR A 33 -2.16 -17.39 -0.96
CA THR A 33 -2.43 -18.76 -0.49
C THR A 33 -3.61 -19.42 -1.20
N LYS A 34 -4.29 -18.70 -2.09
CA LYS A 34 -5.55 -19.13 -2.72
C LYS A 34 -6.63 -19.52 -1.72
N ASP A 35 -6.69 -18.82 -0.60
CA ASP A 35 -7.77 -18.95 0.39
C ASP A 35 -9.07 -18.29 -0.09
N TYR A 36 -9.48 -18.69 -1.29
CA TYR A 36 -10.74 -18.42 -1.96
C TYR A 36 -11.22 -19.64 -2.76
N GLY A 37 -10.41 -20.69 -2.90
CA GLY A 37 -10.76 -21.90 -3.65
C GLY A 37 -11.13 -21.58 -5.10
N GLU A 38 -12.31 -22.03 -5.52
CA GLU A 38 -12.88 -21.78 -6.85
C GLU A 38 -13.87 -20.59 -6.87
N ASP A 39 -14.01 -19.86 -5.75
CA ASP A 39 -14.92 -18.71 -5.68
C ASP A 39 -14.32 -17.50 -6.39
N VAL A 40 -14.69 -17.35 -7.67
CA VAL A 40 -14.25 -16.23 -8.53
C VAL A 40 -14.72 -14.87 -7.99
N PHE A 41 -15.87 -14.79 -7.31
CA PHE A 41 -16.35 -13.53 -6.74
C PHE A 41 -15.53 -13.13 -5.52
N LEU A 42 -15.19 -14.09 -4.67
CA LEU A 42 -14.29 -13.86 -3.54
C LEU A 42 -12.88 -13.48 -4.03
N HIS A 43 -12.34 -14.17 -5.04
CA HIS A 43 -11.08 -13.79 -5.68
C HIS A 43 -11.10 -12.33 -6.14
N ASN A 44 -12.12 -11.95 -6.91
CA ASN A 44 -12.24 -10.59 -7.47
C ASN A 44 -12.43 -9.54 -6.38
N THR A 45 -13.15 -9.87 -5.31
CA THR A 45 -13.32 -9.01 -4.14
C THR A 45 -11.99 -8.80 -3.42
N LEU A 46 -11.24 -9.86 -3.14
CA LEU A 46 -9.92 -9.78 -2.51
C LEU A 46 -8.94 -8.97 -3.36
N LEU A 47 -8.94 -9.18 -4.68
CA LEU A 47 -8.10 -8.44 -5.61
C LEU A 47 -8.45 -6.95 -5.61
N THR A 48 -9.75 -6.62 -5.68
CA THR A 48 -10.23 -5.24 -5.66
C THR A 48 -9.90 -4.55 -4.33
N SER A 49 -10.09 -5.24 -3.21
CA SER A 49 -9.71 -4.71 -1.90
C SER A 49 -8.20 -4.49 -1.81
N PHE A 50 -7.39 -5.47 -2.22
CA PHE A 50 -5.92 -5.34 -2.24
C PHE A 50 -5.47 -4.11 -3.03
N THR A 51 -6.00 -3.91 -4.23
CA THR A 51 -5.59 -2.79 -5.09
C THR A 51 -5.99 -1.43 -4.53
N ILE A 52 -7.12 -1.33 -3.84
CA ILE A 52 -7.54 -0.10 -3.15
C ILE A 52 -6.57 0.21 -2.00
N HIS A 53 -6.31 -0.75 -1.12
CA HIS A 53 -5.45 -0.52 0.04
C HIS A 53 -3.99 -0.27 -0.36
N ALA A 54 -3.48 -1.01 -1.35
CA ALA A 54 -2.14 -0.76 -1.89
C ALA A 54 -2.01 0.66 -2.47
N ARG A 55 -3.04 1.14 -3.19
CA ARG A 55 -3.06 2.51 -3.71
C ARG A 55 -3.10 3.55 -2.59
N ASN A 56 -3.95 3.37 -1.58
CA ASN A 56 -4.03 4.32 -0.45
C ASN A 56 -2.67 4.46 0.25
N LEU A 57 -1.97 3.33 0.43
CA LEU A 57 -0.62 3.31 1.00
C LEU A 57 0.41 3.99 0.08
N GLU A 58 0.32 3.77 -1.24
CA GLU A 58 1.17 4.45 -2.22
C GLU A 58 0.94 5.97 -2.23
N ASP A 59 -0.31 6.41 -2.26
CA ASP A 59 -0.71 7.82 -2.20
C ASP A 59 -0.23 8.46 -0.88
N PHE A 60 -0.25 7.72 0.24
CA PHE A 60 0.35 8.17 1.50
C PHE A 60 1.88 8.34 1.41
N LEU A 61 2.59 7.35 0.85
CA LEU A 61 4.06 7.32 0.81
C LEU A 61 4.65 8.33 -0.18
N PHE A 62 4.05 8.46 -1.37
CA PHE A 62 4.61 9.22 -2.50
C PHE A 62 3.75 10.39 -2.95
N GLY A 63 2.48 10.39 -2.57
CA GLY A 63 1.52 11.38 -3.03
C GLY A 63 1.85 12.79 -2.57
N LYS A 64 1.15 13.72 -3.21
CA LYS A 64 1.08 15.10 -2.75
C LYS A 64 -0.26 15.29 -2.06
N GLN A 65 -0.27 16.08 -1.00
CA GLN A 65 -1.50 16.49 -0.35
C GLN A 65 -2.43 17.15 -1.37
N LYS A 66 -3.58 16.54 -1.65
CA LYS A 66 -4.55 17.03 -2.63
C LYS A 66 -5.63 17.87 -1.94
N TYR A 67 -6.08 17.40 -0.79
CA TYR A 67 -7.02 18.07 0.11
C TYR A 67 -6.36 18.40 1.45
N SER A 68 -6.86 19.44 2.13
CA SER A 68 -6.25 19.96 3.37
C SER A 68 -6.25 18.97 4.53
N ASP A 69 -7.11 17.95 4.46
CA ASP A 69 -7.31 16.89 5.44
C ASP A 69 -6.66 15.55 5.02
N ASP A 70 -6.10 15.46 3.81
CA ASP A 70 -5.33 14.28 3.40
C ASP A 70 -4.10 14.10 4.28
N MET A 71 -3.76 12.85 4.55
CA MET A 71 -2.54 12.45 5.25
C MET A 71 -1.50 11.97 4.25
N ILE A 72 -0.29 12.49 4.35
CA ILE A 72 0.88 11.99 3.61
C ILE A 72 2.04 11.75 4.56
N ALA A 73 2.95 10.84 4.19
CA ALA A 73 4.06 10.41 5.04
C ALA A 73 4.90 11.59 5.55
N SER A 74 5.12 12.62 4.73
CA SER A 74 5.91 13.79 5.14
C SER A 74 5.29 14.62 6.27
N HIS A 75 4.00 14.46 6.57
CA HIS A 75 3.36 15.13 7.72
C HIS A 75 3.81 14.57 9.07
N TYR A 76 4.36 13.37 9.09
CA TYR A 76 4.81 12.70 10.32
C TYR A 76 6.23 13.09 10.74
N PHE A 77 6.94 13.88 9.94
CA PHE A 77 8.31 14.31 10.20
C PHE A 77 8.35 15.78 10.60
N ASP A 78 9.26 16.15 11.49
CA ASP A 78 9.47 17.56 11.90
C ASP A 78 9.81 18.44 10.70
N ASN A 79 10.62 17.89 9.80
CA ASN A 79 10.92 18.49 8.51
C ASN A 79 10.42 17.55 7.39
N PRO A 80 9.42 17.97 6.60
CA PRO A 80 8.90 17.20 5.46
C PRO A 80 9.98 16.78 4.44
N SER A 81 11.11 17.49 4.37
CA SER A 81 12.21 17.12 3.48
C SER A 81 12.92 15.84 3.92
N ILE A 82 12.89 15.48 5.21
CA ILE A 82 13.51 14.26 5.73
C ILE A 82 12.94 13.06 4.99
N TRP A 83 11.60 12.95 4.92
CA TRP A 83 10.96 11.87 4.21
C TRP A 83 11.36 11.84 2.73
N ARG A 84 11.39 13.00 2.05
CA ARG A 84 11.80 13.07 0.64
C ARG A 84 13.23 12.61 0.39
N THR A 85 14.11 12.72 1.38
CA THR A 85 15.51 12.29 1.27
C THR A 85 15.66 10.78 1.52
N VAL A 86 14.92 10.22 2.48
CA VAL A 86 15.04 8.79 2.84
C VAL A 86 14.10 7.88 2.04
N CYS A 87 13.01 8.44 1.50
CA CYS A 87 12.06 7.71 0.68
C CYS A 87 12.72 7.30 -0.65
N PRO A 88 12.82 5.99 -0.93
CA PRO A 88 13.31 5.53 -2.22
C PRO A 88 12.33 5.92 -3.34
N LYS A 89 12.79 5.90 -4.59
CA LYS A 89 11.88 6.09 -5.72
C LYS A 89 10.94 4.87 -5.84
N PRO A 90 9.70 5.05 -6.32
CA PRO A 90 8.83 3.93 -6.66
C PRO A 90 9.55 2.96 -7.60
N SER A 91 9.37 1.65 -7.36
CA SER A 91 9.85 0.64 -8.28
C SER A 91 9.04 0.68 -9.59
N LYS A 92 9.59 0.11 -10.66
CA LYS A 92 8.83 -0.06 -11.91
C LYS A 92 7.57 -0.91 -11.69
N THR A 93 7.61 -1.86 -10.75
CA THR A 93 6.46 -2.71 -10.40
C THR A 93 5.34 -1.86 -9.81
N LEU A 94 5.65 -0.98 -8.87
CA LEU A 94 4.70 -0.05 -8.27
C LEU A 94 4.13 0.90 -9.33
N ASP A 95 4.98 1.56 -10.13
CA ASP A 95 4.52 2.47 -11.20
C ASP A 95 3.52 1.80 -12.17
N ILE A 96 3.79 0.56 -12.56
CA ILE A 96 2.91 -0.23 -13.42
C ILE A 96 1.61 -0.58 -12.69
N ALA A 97 1.70 -0.94 -11.40
CA ALA A 97 0.54 -1.26 -10.58
C ALA A 97 -0.41 -0.06 -10.45
N THR A 98 0.10 1.14 -10.17
CA THR A 98 -0.69 2.38 -10.05
C THR A 98 -1.49 2.65 -11.32
N GLN A 99 -0.84 2.52 -12.48
CA GLN A 99 -1.50 2.70 -13.78
C GLN A 99 -2.59 1.64 -14.02
N LYS A 100 -2.32 0.39 -13.61
CA LYS A 100 -3.27 -0.73 -13.71
C LYS A 100 -4.46 -0.56 -12.78
N VAL A 101 -4.26 -0.23 -11.50
CA VAL A 101 -5.37 -0.06 -10.54
C VAL A 101 -6.35 0.97 -11.04
N ASN A 102 -5.85 2.13 -11.50
CA ASN A 102 -6.66 3.17 -12.09
C ASN A 102 -7.51 2.63 -13.26
N LYS A 103 -6.89 2.03 -14.27
CA LYS A 103 -7.60 1.60 -15.49
C LYS A 103 -8.45 0.35 -15.31
N LEU A 104 -7.99 -0.62 -14.53
CA LEU A 104 -8.55 -1.97 -14.46
C LEU A 104 -9.44 -2.21 -13.25
N THR A 105 -9.45 -1.34 -12.24
CA THR A 105 -10.34 -1.52 -11.06
C THR A 105 -11.43 -0.44 -11.01
N ALA A 106 -11.06 0.83 -11.22
CA ALA A 106 -11.97 1.96 -11.01
C ALA A 106 -12.70 2.46 -12.27
N HIS A 107 -12.26 2.07 -13.48
CA HIS A 107 -12.82 2.58 -14.74
C HIS A 107 -13.28 1.45 -15.67
N LEU A 108 -14.46 1.64 -16.28
CA LEU A 108 -14.86 0.88 -17.46
C LEU A 108 -14.05 1.40 -18.64
N THR A 109 -13.13 0.60 -19.14
CA THR A 109 -12.23 0.99 -20.24
C THR A 109 -12.13 -0.09 -21.31
N TYR A 110 -12.13 0.32 -22.57
CA TYR A 110 -11.86 -0.55 -23.72
C TYR A 110 -10.46 -1.17 -23.68
N THR A 111 -9.54 -0.59 -22.89
CA THR A 111 -8.19 -1.13 -22.69
C THR A 111 -8.19 -2.54 -22.07
N ARG A 112 -9.28 -2.95 -21.40
CA ARG A 112 -9.41 -4.32 -20.87
C ARG A 112 -9.39 -5.38 -21.98
N GLU A 113 -10.07 -5.15 -23.09
CA GLU A 113 -10.18 -6.11 -24.20
C GLU A 113 -8.87 -6.30 -24.97
N THR A 114 -8.03 -5.27 -25.02
CA THR A 114 -6.74 -5.31 -25.73
C THR A 114 -5.60 -5.86 -24.87
N ASN A 115 -5.83 -6.08 -23.57
CA ASN A 115 -4.80 -6.43 -22.57
C ASN A 115 -5.00 -7.84 -21.98
N LYS A 116 -5.32 -8.84 -22.81
CA LYS A 116 -5.59 -10.23 -22.39
C LYS A 116 -4.39 -11.02 -21.83
N GLY A 117 -3.22 -10.39 -21.67
CA GLY A 117 -2.01 -11.01 -21.12
C GLY A 117 -1.48 -10.34 -19.84
N PHE A 118 -2.29 -9.51 -19.18
CA PHE A 118 -1.81 -8.71 -18.05
C PHE A 118 -2.04 -9.39 -16.71
N TYR A 119 -0.96 -10.00 -16.22
CA TYR A 119 -0.87 -10.56 -14.88
C TYR A 119 -0.77 -9.46 -13.82
N TRP A 120 -1.44 -9.66 -12.68
CA TRP A 120 -1.23 -8.85 -11.50
C TRP A 120 -0.04 -9.42 -10.71
N LEU A 121 0.94 -8.57 -10.41
CA LEU A 121 2.14 -8.94 -9.66
C LEU A 121 1.95 -8.62 -8.17
N TRP A 122 0.84 -9.08 -7.58
CA TRP A 122 0.41 -8.63 -6.25
C TRP A 122 1.43 -8.93 -5.14
N VAL A 123 2.17 -10.05 -5.22
CA VAL A 123 3.22 -10.36 -4.23
C VAL A 123 4.36 -9.36 -4.35
N ASP A 124 4.74 -9.02 -5.58
CA ASP A 124 5.84 -8.10 -5.86
C ASP A 124 5.45 -6.66 -5.50
N ILE A 125 4.22 -6.24 -5.82
CA ILE A 125 3.63 -4.97 -5.39
C ILE A 125 3.66 -4.86 -3.86
N HIS A 126 3.22 -5.90 -3.16
CA HIS A 126 3.22 -5.91 -1.71
C HIS A 126 4.64 -5.83 -1.13
N LYS A 127 5.58 -6.62 -1.67
CA LYS A 127 6.99 -6.60 -1.24
C LYS A 127 7.60 -5.20 -1.40
N ASP A 128 7.47 -4.62 -2.58
CA ASP A 128 8.03 -3.29 -2.89
C ASP A 128 7.38 -2.21 -2.00
N LEU A 129 6.07 -2.26 -1.82
CA LEU A 129 5.35 -1.32 -0.95
C LEU A 129 5.80 -1.44 0.51
N TYR A 130 5.93 -2.65 1.02
CA TYR A 130 6.24 -2.90 2.43
C TYR A 130 7.71 -2.67 2.78
N GLU A 131 8.62 -2.80 1.81
CA GLU A 131 10.00 -2.34 1.98
C GLU A 131 10.03 -0.83 2.30
N ILE A 132 9.20 -0.06 1.60
CA ILE A 132 9.14 1.41 1.74
C ILE A 132 8.39 1.82 3.00
N ILE A 133 7.34 1.10 3.38
CA ILE A 133 6.70 1.25 4.69
C ILE A 133 7.73 0.97 5.80
N GLY A 134 8.57 -0.07 5.65
CA GLY A 134 9.67 -0.33 6.58
C GLY A 134 10.60 0.88 6.73
N LYS A 135 10.99 1.52 5.62
CA LYS A 135 11.78 2.77 5.65
C LYS A 135 11.05 3.91 6.34
N PHE A 136 9.74 4.04 6.14
CA PHE A 136 8.94 5.05 6.85
C PHE A 136 8.97 4.81 8.36
N VAL A 137 8.66 3.59 8.80
CA VAL A 137 8.62 3.21 10.22
C VAL A 137 9.99 3.40 10.89
N ASP A 138 11.09 3.13 10.17
CA ASP A 138 12.45 3.27 10.69
C ASP A 138 12.87 4.73 10.94
N ASN A 139 12.23 5.69 10.29
CA ASN A 139 12.65 7.08 10.32
C ASN A 139 11.63 8.01 10.98
N VAL A 140 10.37 7.58 11.13
CA VAL A 140 9.32 8.39 11.75
C VAL A 140 9.52 8.47 13.27
N PRO A 141 9.26 9.62 13.92
CA PRO A 141 9.21 9.70 15.37
C PRO A 141 8.15 8.73 15.92
N GLN A 142 8.58 7.80 16.78
CA GLN A 142 7.75 6.66 17.19
C GLN A 142 6.52 7.07 18.02
N ASN A 143 6.56 8.24 18.66
CA ASN A 143 5.42 8.79 19.40
C ASN A 143 4.33 9.38 18.47
N ARG A 144 4.54 9.41 17.16
CA ARG A 144 3.58 9.90 16.15
C ARG A 144 2.86 8.79 15.40
N ILE A 145 3.15 7.53 15.69
CA ILE A 145 2.55 6.39 15.01
C ILE A 145 1.93 5.42 16.02
N ASP A 146 0.90 4.72 15.57
CA ASP A 146 0.20 3.71 16.33
C ASP A 146 1.14 2.56 16.66
N ARG A 147 0.93 1.96 17.83
CA ARG A 147 1.73 0.83 18.31
C ARG A 147 1.78 -0.32 17.31
N TYR A 148 0.68 -0.62 16.61
CA TYR A 148 0.63 -1.64 15.58
C TYR A 148 1.62 -1.36 14.44
N ILE A 149 1.76 -0.10 14.03
CA ILE A 149 2.71 0.33 13.01
C ILE A 149 4.15 0.23 13.54
N ALA A 150 4.38 0.60 14.80
CA ALA A 150 5.70 0.50 15.42
C ALA A 150 6.18 -0.96 15.52
N GLU A 151 5.27 -1.90 15.79
CA GLU A 151 5.56 -3.34 15.91
C GLU A 151 5.53 -4.11 14.58
N PHE A 152 5.21 -3.42 13.48
CA PHE A 152 4.94 -3.97 12.14
C PHE A 152 5.99 -4.92 11.59
N ARG A 153 7.26 -4.79 12.00
CA ARG A 153 8.36 -5.66 11.54
C ARG A 153 8.08 -7.15 11.78
N ASN A 154 7.29 -7.50 12.79
CA ASN A 154 6.96 -8.89 13.11
C ASN A 154 6.00 -9.53 12.07
N ASP A 155 5.16 -8.72 11.42
CA ASP A 155 4.11 -9.18 10.51
C ASP A 155 4.54 -9.29 9.05
N TRP A 156 5.72 -8.76 8.65
CA TRP A 156 6.21 -8.74 7.26
C TRP A 156 6.92 -10.03 6.82
N GLY A 157 7.53 -10.76 7.77
CA GLY A 157 8.44 -11.88 7.47
C GLY A 157 7.83 -13.01 6.64
N TRP A 158 6.50 -13.18 6.67
CA TRP A 158 5.80 -14.18 5.84
C TRP A 158 5.85 -13.87 4.34
N SER A 159 5.74 -12.60 3.93
CA SER A 159 5.65 -12.23 2.51
C SER A 159 7.00 -12.34 1.81
N ALA A 160 8.09 -12.17 2.56
CA ALA A 160 9.45 -12.42 2.08
C ALA A 160 9.69 -13.88 1.68
N GLN A 161 8.94 -14.81 2.29
CA GLN A 161 9.03 -16.25 2.03
C GLN A 161 8.18 -16.70 0.83
N LEU A 162 7.25 -15.87 0.38
CA LEU A 162 6.44 -16.20 -0.78
C LEU A 162 7.26 -16.12 -2.08
N PRO A 163 7.10 -17.09 -3.00
CA PRO A 163 7.66 -16.97 -4.34
C PRO A 163 7.08 -15.73 -5.03
N HIS A 164 7.86 -15.13 -5.94
CA HIS A 164 7.38 -14.05 -6.80
C HIS A 164 6.08 -14.47 -7.51
N SER A 165 5.24 -13.48 -7.83
CA SER A 165 3.91 -13.74 -8.39
C SER A 165 4.05 -14.55 -9.69
N ASN A 166 3.64 -15.82 -9.69
CA ASN A 166 3.50 -16.57 -10.93
C ASN A 166 2.26 -16.08 -11.67
N GLN A 167 2.34 -16.06 -12.99
CA GLN A 167 1.34 -15.54 -13.93
C GLN A 167 -0.07 -16.12 -13.69
N PHE A 168 -0.99 -15.34 -13.12
CA PHE A 168 -2.43 -15.68 -13.03
C PHE A 168 -3.26 -14.85 -14.01
N GLN A 169 -3.81 -15.52 -15.03
CA GLN A 169 -4.77 -14.89 -15.95
C GLN A 169 -6.11 -14.69 -15.24
N LEU A 170 -6.75 -13.55 -15.52
CA LEU A 170 -8.18 -13.35 -15.31
C LEU A 170 -8.98 -14.16 -16.31
#